data_AF-A0A369Q6Z0-F1
#
_entry.id   AF-A0A369Q6Z0-F1
#
_cell.length_a   1.000
_cell.length_b   1.000
_cell.length_c   1.000
_cell.angle_alpha   90.00
_cell.angle_beta   90.00
_cell.angle_gamma   90.00
#
_symmetry.space_group_name_H-M   'P 1'
#
loop_
_entity.id
_entity.type
_entity.pdbx_description
1 polymer ?
#
loop_
_entity_poly.entity_id
_entity_poly.type
_entity_poly.pdbx_seq_one_letter_code
_entity_poly.pdbx_strand_id
1 'polypeptide(L)'
;MSRDTGRKQLRTILRRETIALHDRLDRAISRFDRTTVAGYARFLKIQYAARKGAEDWAGQMLPHALCPPPLASLISADLTQLGRSMPEAEHTAILAGIDTSSQSAALGAAWVLAGSSLGNRMMLRQVCDAAPQMPVAFLSDPAMPQFFARLRPLLEEDVRDPAPAIRSATAMFEHFVQVALADERLAA
;
A
#
# COMPACT_ATOMS: atom_id res chain seq x y z
N MET A 1 -28.82 -1.86 33.66
CA MET A 1 -27.52 -2.42 33.27
C MET A 1 -27.46 -2.48 31.75
N SER A 2 -26.98 -1.41 31.10
CA SER A 2 -26.81 -1.38 29.64
C SER A 2 -25.48 -2.03 29.32
N ARG A 3 -25.47 -3.15 28.59
CA ARG A 3 -24.24 -3.70 28.02
C ARG A 3 -23.86 -2.79 26.85
N ASP A 4 -22.94 -1.86 27.10
CA ASP A 4 -22.21 -1.18 26.02
C ASP A 4 -21.47 -2.27 25.24
N THR A 5 -22.09 -2.72 24.15
CA THR A 5 -21.58 -3.84 23.37
C THR A 5 -20.55 -3.24 22.44
N GLY A 6 -19.31 -3.12 22.94
CA GLY A 6 -18.16 -2.40 22.40
C GLY A 6 -17.80 -2.67 20.94
N ARG A 7 -18.68 -2.24 20.03
CA ARG A 7 -18.43 -2.18 18.60
C ARG A 7 -17.50 -0.99 18.35
N LYS A 8 -16.40 -1.27 17.66
CA LYS A 8 -15.46 -0.27 17.18
C LYS A 8 -15.48 -0.34 15.66
N GLN A 9 -15.47 0.84 15.03
CA GLN A 9 -15.38 0.96 13.58
C GLN A 9 -14.15 0.19 13.07
N LEU A 10 -14.32 -0.53 11.96
CA LEU A 10 -13.28 -1.38 11.39
C LEU A 10 -11.97 -0.61 11.14
N ARG A 11 -12.06 0.65 10.71
CA ARG A 11 -10.91 1.55 10.50
C ARG A 11 -10.06 1.72 11.76
N THR A 12 -10.69 1.93 12.91
CA THR A 12 -9.99 2.12 14.19
C THR A 12 -9.28 0.85 14.60
N ILE A 13 -9.91 -0.30 14.36
CA ILE A 13 -9.32 -1.62 14.61
C ILE A 13 -8.11 -1.84 13.70
N LEU A 14 -8.29 -1.73 12.38
CA LEU A 14 -7.22 -1.92 11.40
C LEU A 14 -6.03 -1.00 11.68
N ARG A 15 -6.27 0.28 11.94
CA ARG A 15 -5.19 1.23 12.30
C ARG A 15 -4.40 0.76 13.53
N ARG A 16 -5.08 0.32 14.59
CA ARG A 16 -4.44 -0.17 15.82
C ARG A 16 -3.61 -1.42 15.55
N GLU A 17 -4.19 -2.39 14.86
CA GLU A 17 -3.55 -3.70 14.63
C GLU A 17 -2.39 -3.62 13.65
N THR A 18 -2.42 -2.69 12.70
CA THR A 18 -1.37 -2.59 11.67
C THR A 18 -0.32 -1.51 11.93
N ILE A 19 -0.39 -0.76 13.04
CA ILE A 19 0.51 0.38 13.27
C ILE A 19 1.99 -0.03 13.32
N ALA A 20 2.31 -1.15 13.97
CA ALA A 20 3.70 -1.62 14.08
C ALA A 20 4.29 -2.01 12.71
N LEU A 21 3.48 -2.62 11.85
CA LEU A 21 3.88 -2.97 10.49
C LEU A 21 4.00 -1.73 9.59
N HIS A 22 3.07 -0.79 9.71
CA HIS A 22 3.15 0.51 9.05
C HIS A 22 4.46 1.22 9.41
N ASP A 23 4.78 1.33 10.69
CA ASP A 23 5.98 2.04 11.14
C ASP A 23 7.27 1.32 10.71
N ARG A 24 7.23 -0.02 10.63
CA ARG A 24 8.34 -0.81 10.10
C ARG A 24 8.54 -0.55 8.60
N LEU A 25 7.46 -0.52 7.82
CA LEU A 25 7.51 -0.19 6.40
C LEU A 25 8.02 1.23 6.20
N ASP A 26 7.49 2.20 6.95
CA ASP A 26 7.89 3.61 6.85
C ASP A 26 9.38 3.80 7.15
N ARG A 27 9.92 3.14 8.19
CA ARG A 27 11.37 3.16 8.47
C ARG A 27 12.20 2.59 7.30
N ALA A 28 11.77 1.47 6.72
CA ALA A 28 12.50 0.83 5.61
C ALA A 28 12.54 1.70 4.34
N ILE A 29 11.48 2.47 4.07
CA ILE A 29 11.40 3.36 2.90
C ILE A 29 11.94 4.77 3.16
N SER A 30 11.92 5.24 4.40
CA SER A 30 12.29 6.63 4.74
C SER A 30 13.78 6.90 4.75
N ARG A 31 14.62 5.86 4.68
CA ARG A 31 16.07 5.97 4.56
C ARG A 31 16.58 6.54 3.24
N PHE A 32 15.76 6.55 2.19
CA PHE A 32 16.17 7.05 0.88
C PHE A 32 15.94 8.54 0.75
N ASP A 33 16.98 9.27 0.32
CA ASP A 33 16.83 10.66 -0.08
C ASP A 33 16.10 10.77 -1.41
N ARG A 34 14.78 10.90 -1.31
CA ARG A 34 13.84 11.05 -2.43
C ARG A 34 13.98 12.38 -3.17
N THR A 35 14.79 13.32 -2.68
CA THR A 35 15.08 14.56 -3.40
C THR A 35 16.15 14.36 -4.49
N THR A 36 16.88 13.24 -4.44
CA THR A 36 17.83 12.84 -5.48
C THR A 36 17.20 11.87 -6.47
N VAL A 37 17.65 11.89 -7.72
CA VAL A 37 17.23 10.92 -8.75
C VAL A 37 17.50 9.47 -8.31
N ALA A 38 18.64 9.21 -7.68
CA ALA A 38 19.02 7.87 -7.23
C ALA A 38 18.13 7.36 -6.10
N GLY A 39 17.90 8.17 -5.07
CA GLY A 39 17.04 7.78 -3.94
C GLY A 39 15.57 7.68 -4.33
N TYR A 40 15.08 8.56 -5.20
CA TYR A 40 13.72 8.48 -5.73
C TYR A 40 13.52 7.25 -6.63
N ALA A 41 14.46 6.95 -7.52
CA ALA A 41 14.41 5.74 -8.33
C ALA A 41 14.39 4.48 -7.46
N ARG A 42 15.16 4.44 -6.37
CA ARG A 42 15.18 3.30 -5.44
C ARG A 42 13.85 3.13 -4.72
N PHE A 43 13.25 4.23 -4.26
CA PHE A 43 11.89 4.24 -3.74
C PHE A 43 10.89 3.68 -4.76
N LEU A 44 10.92 4.15 -6.01
CA LEU A 44 10.03 3.66 -7.07
C LEU A 44 10.23 2.16 -7.36
N LYS A 45 11.47 1.65 -7.35
CA LYS A 45 11.74 0.23 -7.55
C LYS A 45 11.10 -0.64 -6.47
N ILE A 46 11.24 -0.26 -5.19
CA ILE A 46 10.61 -0.97 -4.07
C ILE A 46 9.08 -0.93 -4.20
N GLN A 47 8.54 0.25 -4.52
CA GLN A 47 7.10 0.41 -4.73
C GLN A 47 6.60 -0.47 -5.88
N TYR A 48 7.34 -0.55 -7.00
CA TYR A 48 7.00 -1.41 -8.13
C TYR A 48 7.01 -2.89 -7.73
N ALA A 49 8.11 -3.35 -7.13
CA ALA A 49 8.29 -4.74 -6.74
C ALA A 49 7.19 -5.22 -5.77
N ALA A 50 6.80 -4.36 -4.82
CA ALA A 50 5.73 -4.65 -3.87
C ALA A 50 4.34 -4.60 -4.51
N ARG A 51 4.06 -3.53 -5.28
CA ARG A 51 2.72 -3.28 -5.82
C ARG A 51 2.34 -4.22 -6.94
N LYS A 52 3.24 -4.55 -7.87
CA LYS A 52 2.85 -5.30 -9.08
C LYS A 52 2.17 -6.63 -8.73
N GLY A 53 2.82 -7.44 -7.89
CA GLY A 53 2.23 -8.70 -7.44
C GLY A 53 0.97 -8.52 -6.60
N ALA A 54 0.96 -7.54 -5.70
CA ALA A 54 -0.20 -7.28 -4.83
C ALA A 54 -1.43 -6.79 -5.61
N GLU A 55 -1.22 -5.96 -6.64
CA GLU A 55 -2.27 -5.46 -7.55
C GLU A 55 -2.79 -6.57 -8.46
N ASP A 56 -1.91 -7.43 -9.00
CA ASP A 56 -2.34 -8.61 -9.78
C ASP A 56 -3.20 -9.57 -8.93
N TRP A 57 -2.75 -9.85 -7.71
CA TRP A 57 -3.51 -10.66 -6.75
C TRP A 57 -4.87 -10.00 -6.44
N ALA A 58 -4.88 -8.67 -6.19
CA ALA A 58 -6.10 -7.95 -5.89
C ALA A 58 -7.11 -7.99 -7.05
N GLY A 59 -6.62 -7.85 -8.30
CA GLY A 59 -7.45 -7.93 -9.50
C GLY A 59 -8.11 -9.30 -9.70
N GLN A 60 -7.51 -10.36 -9.19
CA GLN A 60 -8.05 -11.73 -9.26
C GLN A 60 -8.96 -12.07 -8.07
N MET A 61 -8.60 -11.58 -6.88
CA MET A 61 -9.16 -12.08 -5.62
C MET A 61 -10.16 -11.13 -4.95
N LEU A 62 -10.11 -9.83 -5.24
CA LEU A 62 -11.01 -8.86 -4.63
C LEU A 62 -12.26 -8.61 -5.50
N PRO A 63 -13.43 -8.41 -4.89
CA PRO A 63 -14.60 -7.90 -5.60
C PRO A 63 -14.26 -6.57 -6.28
N HIS A 64 -14.78 -6.34 -7.50
CA HIS A 64 -14.50 -5.13 -8.28
C HIS A 64 -14.70 -3.82 -7.48
N ALA A 65 -15.74 -3.73 -6.66
CA ALA A 65 -16.03 -2.55 -5.83
C ALA A 65 -14.97 -2.27 -4.74
N LEU A 66 -14.20 -3.29 -4.34
CA LEU A 66 -13.15 -3.22 -3.33
C LEU A 66 -11.75 -3.35 -3.93
N CYS A 67 -11.62 -3.49 -5.25
CA CYS A 67 -10.34 -3.57 -5.93
C CYS A 67 -9.78 -2.15 -6.17
N PRO A 68 -8.62 -1.81 -5.59
CA PRO A 68 -7.99 -0.51 -5.81
C PRO A 68 -7.52 -0.34 -7.27
N PRO A 69 -7.45 0.90 -7.79
CA PRO A 69 -6.88 1.14 -9.11
C PRO A 69 -5.40 0.72 -9.13
N PRO A 70 -4.92 0.07 -10.21
CA PRO A 70 -3.52 -0.32 -10.31
C PRO A 70 -2.64 0.92 -10.49
N LEU A 71 -1.50 0.97 -9.79
CA LEU A 71 -0.53 2.07 -9.86
C LEU A 71 0.83 1.60 -10.39
N ALA A 72 1.07 0.30 -10.54
CA ALA A 72 2.34 -0.24 -11.00
C ALA A 72 2.77 0.28 -12.38
N SER A 73 1.83 0.54 -13.29
CA SER A 73 2.11 1.12 -14.61
C SER A 73 2.62 2.56 -14.53
N LEU A 74 2.12 3.36 -13.59
CA LEU A 74 2.59 4.73 -13.36
C LEU A 74 4.00 4.74 -12.80
N ILE A 75 4.31 3.82 -11.88
CA ILE A 75 5.66 3.64 -11.35
C ILE A 75 6.63 3.22 -12.47
N SER A 76 6.19 2.31 -13.35
CA SER A 76 6.98 1.91 -14.53
C SER A 76 7.25 3.07 -15.48
N ALA A 77 6.28 3.96 -15.67
CA ALA A 77 6.43 5.15 -16.51
C ALA A 77 7.45 6.13 -15.90
N ASP A 78 7.37 6.38 -14.59
CA ASP A 78 8.33 7.24 -13.90
C ASP A 78 9.75 6.65 -13.94
N LEU A 79 9.92 5.35 -13.70
CA LEU A 79 11.22 4.67 -13.81
C LEU A 79 11.80 4.76 -15.24
N THR A 80 10.96 4.61 -16.26
CA THR A 80 11.36 4.73 -17.67
C THR A 80 11.88 6.13 -17.97
N GLN A 81 11.18 7.17 -17.51
CA GLN A 81 11.61 8.56 -17.68
C GLN A 81 12.93 8.86 -16.95
N LEU A 82 13.19 8.18 -15.84
CA LEU A 82 14.48 8.24 -15.13
C LEU A 82 15.60 7.40 -15.78
N GLY A 83 15.32 6.69 -16.88
CA GLY A 83 16.27 5.77 -17.52
C GLY A 83 16.63 4.57 -16.64
N ARG A 84 15.69 4.09 -15.81
CA ARG A 84 15.90 2.98 -14.87
C ARG A 84 15.10 1.75 -15.30
N SER A 85 15.71 0.58 -15.16
CA SER A 85 15.02 -0.69 -15.32
C SER A 85 14.07 -0.96 -14.15
N MET A 86 12.95 -1.62 -14.43
CA MET A 86 12.06 -2.17 -13.42
C MET A 86 12.71 -3.42 -12.81
N PRO A 87 12.60 -3.61 -11.49
CA PRO A 87 12.97 -4.89 -10.88
C PRO A 87 11.91 -5.95 -11.24
N GLU A 88 12.24 -7.21 -11.00
CA GLU A 88 11.22 -8.27 -10.98
C GLU A 88 10.19 -7.99 -9.88
N ALA A 89 8.95 -8.39 -10.13
CA ALA A 89 7.91 -8.33 -9.11
C ALA A 89 8.18 -9.41 -8.05
N GLU A 90 8.02 -9.05 -6.79
CA GLU A 90 8.25 -9.99 -5.69
C GLU A 90 7.12 -11.01 -5.58
N HIS A 91 7.49 -12.20 -5.12
CA HIS A 91 6.57 -13.33 -5.00
C HIS A 91 5.47 -13.03 -3.98
N THR A 92 4.22 -13.31 -4.36
CA THR A 92 3.01 -13.03 -3.56
C THR A 92 2.59 -14.21 -2.69
N ALA A 93 3.52 -15.11 -2.34
CA ALA A 93 3.20 -16.36 -1.62
C ALA A 93 2.43 -16.12 -0.31
N ILE A 94 2.72 -15.01 0.39
CA ILE A 94 2.02 -14.62 1.62
C ILE A 94 0.56 -14.24 1.35
N LEU A 95 0.27 -13.65 0.19
CA LEU A 95 -1.08 -13.25 -0.19
C LEU A 95 -1.96 -14.43 -0.57
N ALA A 96 -1.38 -15.58 -0.96
CA ALA A 96 -2.12 -16.80 -1.29
C ALA A 96 -2.89 -17.36 -0.07
N GLY A 97 -2.49 -17.03 1.15
CA GLY A 97 -3.18 -17.42 2.38
C GLY A 97 -4.37 -16.54 2.77
N ILE A 98 -4.65 -15.46 2.02
CA ILE A 98 -5.76 -14.55 2.32
C ILE A 98 -7.06 -15.15 1.81
N ASP A 99 -7.95 -15.50 2.74
CA ASP A 99 -9.32 -15.88 2.43
C ASP A 99 -10.17 -14.65 2.09
N THR A 100 -10.40 -14.41 0.79
CA THR A 100 -11.22 -13.29 0.30
C THR A 100 -12.72 -13.62 0.18
N SER A 101 -13.17 -14.79 0.67
CA SER A 101 -14.60 -15.15 0.66
C SER A 101 -15.45 -14.23 1.54
N SER A 102 -14.83 -13.56 2.51
CA SER A 102 -15.49 -12.57 3.37
C SER A 102 -15.24 -11.14 2.90
N GLN A 103 -16.28 -10.31 2.93
CA GLN A 103 -16.18 -8.88 2.65
C GLN A 103 -15.20 -8.16 3.59
N SER A 104 -15.12 -8.58 4.86
CA SER A 104 -14.19 -7.98 5.82
C SER A 104 -12.73 -8.26 5.47
N ALA A 105 -12.38 -9.46 4.98
CA ALA A 105 -11.04 -9.74 4.48
C ALA A 105 -10.69 -8.89 3.24
N ALA A 106 -11.63 -8.73 2.31
CA ALA A 106 -11.42 -7.86 1.14
C ALA A 106 -11.18 -6.39 1.56
N LEU A 107 -11.95 -5.88 2.53
CA LEU A 107 -11.75 -4.54 3.11
C LEU A 107 -10.36 -4.39 3.77
N GLY A 108 -9.86 -5.43 4.43
CA GLY A 108 -8.52 -5.45 5.03
C GLY A 108 -7.40 -5.28 3.99
N ALA A 109 -7.46 -6.00 2.87
CA ALA A 109 -6.50 -5.87 1.78
C ALA A 109 -6.60 -4.49 1.10
N ALA A 110 -7.83 -4.06 0.78
CA ALA A 110 -8.09 -2.76 0.16
C ALA A 110 -7.60 -1.59 1.02
N TRP A 111 -7.74 -1.69 2.34
CA TRP A 111 -7.22 -0.72 3.31
C TRP A 111 -5.72 -0.47 3.15
N VAL A 112 -4.93 -1.53 3.05
CA VAL A 112 -3.46 -1.42 2.96
C VAL A 112 -3.03 -0.86 1.61
N LEU A 113 -3.58 -1.39 0.52
CA LEU A 113 -3.27 -0.93 -0.84
C LEU A 113 -3.64 0.54 -1.07
N ALA A 114 -4.74 1.00 -0.48
CA ALA A 114 -5.21 2.38 -0.57
C ALA A 114 -4.53 3.32 0.44
N GLY A 115 -4.11 2.81 1.60
CA GLY A 115 -3.52 3.59 2.69
C GLY A 115 -2.25 4.33 2.30
N SER A 116 -1.48 3.82 1.33
CA SER A 116 -0.25 4.48 0.84
C SER A 116 -0.50 5.84 0.17
N SER A 117 -1.73 6.12 -0.27
CA SER A 117 -2.05 7.34 -1.03
C SER A 117 -2.00 8.64 -0.20
N LEU A 118 -2.22 8.57 1.12
CA LEU A 118 -2.08 9.75 1.98
C LEU A 118 -0.63 10.18 2.14
N GLY A 119 0.30 9.23 2.23
CA GLY A 119 1.74 9.49 2.23
C GLY A 119 2.22 10.08 0.91
N ASN A 120 1.70 9.59 -0.22
CA ASN A 120 2.11 10.05 -1.56
C ASN A 120 1.95 11.57 -1.75
N ARG A 121 0.92 12.22 -1.20
CA ARG A 121 0.74 13.68 -1.37
C ARG A 121 1.83 14.51 -0.68
N MET A 122 2.26 14.09 0.51
CA MET A 122 3.35 14.77 1.21
C MET A 122 4.67 14.54 0.46
N MET A 123 4.91 13.30 -0.01
CA MET A 123 6.09 12.97 -0.80
C MET A 123 6.13 13.73 -2.13
N LEU A 124 4.99 13.86 -2.82
CA LEU A 124 4.87 14.62 -4.06
C LEU A 124 5.36 16.05 -3.86
N ARG A 125 4.87 16.72 -2.81
CA ARG A 125 5.29 18.08 -2.48
C ARG A 125 6.80 18.16 -2.26
N GLN A 126 7.36 17.25 -1.45
CA GLN A 126 8.80 17.22 -1.17
C GLN A 126 9.64 17.02 -2.45
N VAL A 127 9.21 16.11 -3.32
CA VAL A 127 9.90 15.82 -4.60
C VAL A 127 9.82 17.01 -5.54
N CYS A 128 8.64 17.62 -5.71
CA CYS A 128 8.46 18.79 -6.59
C CYS A 128 9.20 20.03 -6.07
N ASP A 129 9.21 20.26 -4.75
CA ASP A 129 9.90 21.39 -4.14
C ASP A 129 11.43 21.29 -4.34
N ALA A 130 11.99 20.08 -4.26
CA ALA A 130 13.43 19.86 -4.40
C ALA A 130 13.90 19.64 -5.86
N ALA A 131 13.07 19.01 -6.69
CA ALA A 131 13.41 18.63 -8.07
C ALA A 131 12.18 18.72 -8.99
N PRO A 132 11.84 19.92 -9.51
CA PRO A 132 10.62 20.15 -10.30
C PRO A 132 10.49 19.34 -11.59
N GLN A 133 11.60 18.82 -12.11
CA GLN A 133 11.66 18.02 -13.35
C GLN A 133 11.54 16.50 -13.08
N MET A 134 11.42 16.08 -11.82
CA MET A 134 11.29 14.66 -11.48
C MET A 134 9.95 14.11 -12.01
N PRO A 135 9.91 12.91 -12.62
CA PRO A 135 8.67 12.30 -13.03
C PRO A 135 7.87 11.84 -11.80
N VAL A 136 6.60 12.23 -11.74
CA VAL A 136 5.76 12.06 -10.54
C VAL A 136 4.39 11.46 -10.86
N ALA A 137 4.23 10.77 -11.99
CA ALA A 137 2.95 10.21 -12.39
C ALA A 137 2.34 9.33 -11.29
N PHE A 138 3.17 8.49 -10.63
CA PHE A 138 2.74 7.67 -9.50
C PHE A 138 2.28 8.50 -8.29
N LEU A 139 3.03 9.54 -7.92
CA LEU A 139 2.74 10.34 -6.73
C LEU A 139 1.60 11.34 -6.92
N SER A 140 1.38 11.80 -8.16
CA SER A 140 0.35 12.79 -8.51
C SER A 140 -1.01 12.18 -8.88
N ASP A 141 -1.08 10.87 -9.10
CA ASP A 141 -2.31 10.24 -9.57
C ASP A 141 -3.47 10.34 -8.54
N PRO A 142 -4.66 10.82 -8.96
CA PRO A 142 -5.76 11.04 -8.05
C PRO A 142 -6.64 9.79 -7.84
N ALA A 143 -6.44 8.70 -8.58
CA ALA A 143 -7.35 7.56 -8.58
C ALA A 143 -7.34 6.86 -7.21
N MET A 144 -6.18 6.69 -6.58
CA MET A 144 -6.09 6.04 -5.27
C MET A 144 -6.70 6.89 -4.13
N PRO A 145 -6.43 8.21 -4.01
CA PRO A 145 -7.18 9.06 -3.09
C PRO A 145 -8.70 9.01 -3.29
N GLN A 146 -9.17 9.03 -4.54
CA GLN A 146 -10.60 8.91 -4.86
C GLN A 146 -11.16 7.54 -4.46
N PHE A 147 -10.43 6.47 -4.69
CA PHE A 147 -10.78 5.12 -4.24
C PHE A 147 -10.88 5.06 -2.72
N PHE A 148 -9.90 5.60 -1.99
CA PHE A 148 -9.94 5.64 -0.53
C PHE A 148 -11.13 6.42 0.02
N ALA A 149 -11.52 7.52 -0.65
CA ALA A 149 -12.72 8.28 -0.28
C ALA A 149 -14.01 7.44 -0.40
N ARG A 150 -14.10 6.55 -1.40
CA ARG A 150 -15.22 5.59 -1.57
C ARG A 150 -15.15 4.41 -0.61
N LEU A 151 -13.95 3.97 -0.25
CA LEU A 151 -13.73 2.88 0.71
C LEU A 151 -14.06 3.31 2.15
N ARG A 152 -13.82 4.58 2.49
CA ARG A 152 -13.92 5.10 3.86
C ARG A 152 -15.24 4.81 4.56
N PRO A 153 -16.44 5.02 3.97
CA PRO A 153 -17.70 4.69 4.64
C PRO A 153 -17.80 3.23 5.08
N LEU A 154 -17.33 2.30 4.24
CA LEU A 154 -17.35 0.85 4.54
C LEU A 154 -16.39 0.50 5.70
N LEU A 155 -15.30 1.25 5.84
CA LEU A 155 -14.36 1.08 6.96
C LEU A 155 -14.87 1.72 8.25
N GLU A 156 -15.82 2.65 8.16
CA GLU A 156 -16.45 3.32 9.31
C GLU A 156 -17.64 2.53 9.86
N GLU A 157 -18.07 1.47 9.18
CA GLU A 157 -19.06 0.53 9.69
C GLU A 157 -18.54 -0.28 10.89
N ASP A 158 -19.47 -0.63 11.78
CA ASP A 158 -19.21 -1.54 12.88
C ASP A 158 -19.07 -2.97 12.36
N VAL A 159 -17.99 -3.64 12.76
CA VAL A 159 -17.72 -5.02 12.39
C VAL A 159 -17.92 -5.95 13.58
N ARG A 160 -18.65 -7.05 13.36
CA ARG A 160 -18.88 -8.08 14.40
C ARG A 160 -17.64 -8.96 14.61
N ASP A 161 -16.99 -9.36 13.52
CA ASP A 161 -15.73 -10.09 13.54
C ASP A 161 -14.69 -9.38 12.66
N PRO A 162 -13.74 -8.63 13.26
CA PRO A 162 -12.68 -7.96 12.52
C PRO A 162 -11.55 -8.91 12.10
N ALA A 163 -11.50 -10.15 12.59
CA ALA A 163 -10.33 -11.02 12.45
C ALA A 163 -9.95 -11.29 10.98
N PRO A 164 -10.87 -11.52 10.02
CA PRO A 164 -10.51 -11.68 8.61
C PRO A 164 -9.87 -10.42 8.02
N ALA A 165 -10.39 -9.24 8.36
CA ALA A 165 -9.84 -7.97 7.90
C ALA A 165 -8.42 -7.75 8.45
N ILE A 166 -8.20 -8.05 9.74
CA ILE A 166 -6.89 -7.92 10.38
C ILE A 166 -5.87 -8.85 9.73
N ARG A 167 -6.22 -10.13 9.51
CA ARG A 167 -5.33 -11.10 8.86
C ARG A 167 -4.95 -10.67 7.45
N SER A 168 -5.93 -10.25 6.67
CA SER A 168 -5.73 -9.78 5.29
C SER A 168 -4.83 -8.53 5.24
N ALA A 169 -5.10 -7.54 6.09
CA ALA A 169 -4.27 -6.34 6.20
C ALA A 169 -2.84 -6.65 6.68
N THR A 170 -2.71 -7.57 7.63
CA THR A 170 -1.40 -8.02 8.15
C THR A 170 -0.58 -8.66 7.05
N ALA A 171 -1.14 -9.65 6.34
CA ALA A 171 -0.46 -10.32 5.22
C ALA A 171 -0.05 -9.34 4.12
N MET A 172 -0.92 -8.37 3.78
CA MET A 172 -0.60 -7.34 2.80
C MET A 172 0.55 -6.44 3.28
N PHE A 173 0.54 -5.99 4.54
CA PHE A 173 1.66 -5.22 5.07
C PHE A 173 2.96 -6.02 5.13
N GLU A 174 2.90 -7.29 5.54
CA GLU A 174 4.06 -8.17 5.59
C GLU A 174 4.69 -8.35 4.22
N HIS A 175 3.89 -8.49 3.16
CA HIS A 175 4.38 -8.48 1.77
C HIS A 175 5.19 -7.21 1.47
N PHE A 176 4.62 -6.03 1.70
CA PHE A 176 5.32 -4.75 1.45
C PHE A 176 6.60 -4.61 2.30
N VAL A 177 6.56 -5.01 3.56
CA VAL A 177 7.71 -5.00 4.46
C VAL A 177 8.80 -5.94 3.96
N GLN A 178 8.46 -7.14 3.53
CA GLN A 178 9.45 -8.10 3.02
C GLN A 178 10.15 -7.59 1.78
N VAL A 179 9.41 -7.00 0.83
CA VAL A 179 9.99 -6.38 -0.36
C VAL A 179 10.94 -5.24 0.03
N ALA A 180 10.50 -4.33 0.91
CA ALA A 180 11.32 -3.19 1.33
C ALA A 180 12.63 -3.61 2.02
N LEU A 181 12.61 -4.72 2.76
CA LEU A 181 13.78 -5.28 3.45
C LEU A 181 14.62 -6.21 2.56
N ALA A 182 14.08 -6.79 1.49
CA ALA A 182 14.87 -7.57 0.54
C ALA A 182 15.90 -6.67 -0.19
N ASP A 183 15.49 -5.45 -0.54
CA ASP A 183 16.38 -4.42 -1.10
C ASP A 183 17.48 -3.96 -0.11
N GLU A 184 17.29 -4.12 1.21
CA GLU A 184 18.35 -3.90 2.20
C GLU A 184 19.51 -4.87 2.04
N ARG A 185 19.20 -6.14 1.78
CA ARG A 185 20.19 -7.23 1.75
C ARG A 185 21.02 -7.27 0.48
N LEU A 186 20.56 -6.63 -0.59
CA LEU A 186 21.28 -6.53 -1.88
C LEU A 186 22.21 -5.30 -1.95
N ALA A 187 22.16 -4.40 -0.98
CA ALA A 187 22.99 -3.20 -0.93
C ALA A 187 23.94 -3.12 0.28
N ALA A 188 24.00 -4.17 1.09
CA ALA A 188 24.99 -4.41 2.13
C ALA A 188 26.00 -5.44 1.64
#